data_AF-A0A1I1K9K1-F1
#
_entry.id   AF-A0A1I1K9K1-F1
#
_cell.length_a   1.000
_cell.length_b   1.000
_cell.length_c   1.000
_cell.angle_alpha   90.00
_cell.angle_beta   90.00
_cell.angle_gamma   90.00
#
_symmetry.space_group_name_H-M   'P 1'
#
loop_
_entity.id
_entity.type
_entity.pdbx_description
1 polymer ?
#
loop_
_entity_poly.entity_id
_entity_poly.type
_entity_poly.pdbx_seq_one_letter_code
_entity_poly.pdbx_strand_id
1 'polypeptide(L)'
;MASFVKEYAAADAAGRVKLIYSNFSNFLGIIDSRIDGLVYLIENEKAYNRRAQNGDLGVRVQTSKISDITGNTASSEADTRNAIIICDFSGGELDDTDKSDEYKEEAIMLKRMRRDYQLFNNQLNRLDEKDRELLIWYMKSHDDVAAEAEKLGIAIDSVRKQVFRTKQAVFKQTIDYMEGRL
;
A
#
# COMPACT_ATOMS: atom_id res chain seq x y z
N MET A 1 -9.40 -14.60 -7.52
CA MET A 1 -9.21 -13.13 -7.55
C MET A 1 -7.75 -12.86 -7.23
N ALA A 2 -6.99 -12.25 -8.15
CA ALA A 2 -5.62 -11.84 -7.82
C ALA A 2 -5.68 -10.70 -6.79
N SER A 3 -4.84 -10.72 -5.75
CA SER A 3 -4.75 -9.57 -4.83
C SER A 3 -4.23 -8.35 -5.61
N PHE A 4 -4.69 -7.14 -5.27
CA PHE A 4 -4.24 -5.90 -5.89
C PHE A 4 -2.71 -5.78 -5.95
N VAL A 5 -2.01 -6.27 -4.93
CA VAL A 5 -0.55 -6.33 -4.88
C VAL A 5 0.04 -7.21 -5.98
N LYS A 6 -0.57 -8.36 -6.31
CA LYS A 6 -0.10 -9.24 -7.39
C LYS A 6 -0.31 -8.59 -8.76
N GLU A 7 -1.45 -7.93 -8.96
CA GLU A 7 -1.71 -7.14 -10.16
C GLU A 7 -0.68 -6.01 -10.31
N TYR A 8 -0.40 -5.29 -9.22
CA TYR A 8 0.59 -4.22 -9.19
C TYR A 8 2.02 -4.72 -9.45
N ALA A 9 2.38 -5.86 -8.89
CA ALA A 9 3.68 -6.49 -9.08
C ALA A 9 3.92 -6.88 -10.54
N ALA A 10 2.90 -7.45 -11.19
CA ALA A 10 2.94 -7.86 -12.59
C ALA A 10 2.88 -6.69 -13.58
N ALA A 11 2.38 -5.52 -13.16
CA ALA A 11 2.27 -4.34 -14.01
C ALA A 11 3.63 -3.69 -14.31
N ASP A 12 3.74 -3.16 -15.52
CA ASP A 12 4.82 -2.25 -15.92
C ASP A 12 4.61 -0.84 -15.31
N ALA A 13 5.53 0.09 -15.59
CA ALA A 13 5.45 1.45 -15.05
C ALA A 13 4.11 2.14 -15.42
N ALA A 14 3.68 2.03 -16.67
CA ALA A 14 2.43 2.61 -17.15
C ALA A 14 1.21 1.99 -16.44
N GLY A 15 1.18 0.67 -16.30
CA GLY A 15 0.15 -0.06 -15.58
C GLY A 15 0.08 0.34 -14.11
N ARG A 16 1.22 0.46 -13.43
CA ARG A 16 1.29 0.91 -12.02
C ARG A 16 0.77 2.32 -11.82
N VAL A 17 1.14 3.25 -12.70
CA VAL A 17 0.62 4.63 -12.67
C VAL A 17 -0.89 4.65 -12.90
N LYS A 18 -1.40 3.82 -13.82
CA LYS A 18 -2.85 3.67 -14.03
C LYS A 18 -3.55 3.10 -12.80
N LEU A 19 -2.98 2.09 -12.14
CA LEU A 19 -3.52 1.51 -10.91
C LEU A 19 -3.55 2.54 -9.76
N ILE A 20 -2.50 3.35 -9.61
CA ILE A 20 -2.47 4.47 -8.66
C ILE A 20 -3.60 5.46 -8.98
N TYR A 21 -3.69 5.92 -10.22
CA TYR A 21 -4.70 6.89 -10.65
C TYR A 21 -6.13 6.40 -10.40
N SER A 22 -6.43 5.16 -10.79
CA SER A 22 -7.77 4.58 -10.66
C SER A 22 -8.19 4.31 -9.22
N ASN A 23 -7.24 4.21 -8.29
CA ASN A 23 -7.50 3.95 -6.88
C ASN A 23 -7.03 5.11 -5.99
N PHE A 24 -6.85 6.32 -6.55
CA PHE A 24 -6.13 7.41 -5.91
C PHE A 24 -6.55 7.66 -4.46
N SER A 25 -7.86 7.78 -4.20
CA SER A 25 -8.41 8.03 -2.86
C SER A 25 -8.16 6.90 -1.87
N ASN A 26 -8.11 5.65 -2.35
CA ASN A 26 -8.08 4.45 -1.51
C ASN A 26 -6.71 3.76 -1.52
N PHE A 27 -5.75 4.22 -2.32
CA PHE A 27 -4.51 3.51 -2.60
C PHE A 27 -3.68 3.24 -1.34
N LEU A 28 -3.55 4.25 -0.46
CA LEU A 28 -2.89 4.07 0.84
C LEU A 28 -3.67 3.12 1.75
N GLY A 29 -5.00 3.20 1.75
CA GLY A 29 -5.85 2.26 2.52
C GLY A 29 -5.71 0.81 2.04
N ILE A 30 -5.52 0.58 0.75
CA ILE A 30 -5.22 -0.75 0.19
C ILE A 30 -3.88 -1.27 0.71
N ILE A 31 -2.84 -0.42 0.71
CA ILE A 31 -1.52 -0.77 1.26
C ILE A 31 -1.65 -1.10 2.74
N ASP A 32 -2.26 -0.23 3.53
CA ASP A 32 -2.36 -0.37 4.98
C ASP A 32 -3.18 -1.60 5.37
N SER A 33 -4.31 -1.84 4.70
CA SER A 33 -5.11 -3.05 4.87
C SER A 33 -4.31 -4.32 4.54
N ARG A 34 -3.42 -4.27 3.54
CA ARG A 34 -2.58 -5.42 3.21
C ARG A 34 -1.46 -5.64 4.21
N ILE A 35 -0.88 -4.56 4.76
CA ILE A 35 0.07 -4.62 5.88
C ILE A 35 -0.61 -5.28 7.09
N ASP A 36 -1.82 -4.85 7.46
CA ASP A 36 -2.59 -5.46 8.56
C ASP A 36 -2.79 -6.96 8.33
N GLY A 37 -3.16 -7.34 7.10
CA GLY A 37 -3.32 -8.74 6.72
C GLY A 37 -2.02 -9.55 6.82
N LEU A 38 -0.88 -8.98 6.44
CA LEU A 38 0.44 -9.64 6.57
C LEU A 38 0.83 -9.84 8.02
N VAL A 39 0.65 -8.82 8.88
CA VAL A 39 0.88 -8.95 10.33
C VAL A 39 0.04 -10.09 10.90
N TYR A 40 -1.25 -10.13 10.57
CA TYR A 40 -2.14 -11.20 11.01
C TYR A 40 -1.67 -12.59 10.54
N LEU A 41 -1.24 -12.73 9.29
CA LEU A 41 -0.74 -14.01 8.76
C LEU A 41 0.52 -14.49 9.49
N ILE A 42 1.51 -13.60 9.64
CA ILE A 42 2.80 -13.89 10.29
C ILE A 42 2.57 -14.32 11.75
N GLU A 43 1.80 -13.55 12.52
CA GLU A 43 1.60 -13.84 13.95
C GLU A 43 0.80 -15.13 14.17
N ASN A 44 -0.16 -15.44 13.30
CA ASN A 44 -0.88 -16.72 13.37
C ASN A 44 0.01 -17.91 13.00
N GLU A 45 0.88 -17.76 12.00
CA GLU A 45 1.83 -18.79 11.61
C GLU A 45 2.83 -19.08 12.74
N LYS A 46 3.39 -18.02 13.34
CA LYS A 46 4.25 -18.13 14.54
C LYS A 46 3.54 -18.85 15.68
N ALA A 47 2.31 -18.46 15.98
CA ALA A 47 1.52 -19.08 17.04
C ALA A 47 1.22 -20.57 16.74
N TYR A 48 0.93 -20.91 15.48
CA TYR A 48 0.72 -22.29 15.04
C TYR A 48 1.99 -23.12 15.18
N ASN A 49 3.12 -22.63 14.66
CA ASN A 49 4.40 -23.33 14.68
C ASN A 49 4.93 -23.55 16.09
N ARG A 50 4.80 -22.55 16.98
CA ARG A 50 5.12 -22.70 18.41
C ARG A 50 4.27 -23.76 19.10
N ARG A 51 2.97 -23.85 18.76
CA ARG A 51 2.08 -24.90 19.31
C ARG A 51 2.45 -26.27 18.78
N ALA A 52 2.81 -26.38 17.50
CA ALA A 52 3.23 -27.62 16.88
C ALA A 52 4.57 -28.14 17.44
N GLN A 53 5.55 -27.25 17.63
CA GLN A 53 6.83 -27.56 18.28
C GLN A 53 6.65 -28.03 19.74
N ASN A 54 5.62 -27.53 20.43
CA ASN A 54 5.27 -27.90 21.80
C ASN A 54 4.36 -29.15 21.93
N GLY A 55 4.08 -29.87 20.84
CA GLY A 55 3.08 -30.95 20.80
C GLY A 55 3.29 -32.09 21.82
N ASP A 56 2.19 -32.49 22.49
CA ASP A 56 1.98 -33.76 23.21
C ASP A 56 2.81 -34.10 24.46
N LEU A 57 3.31 -33.11 25.20
CA LEU A 57 3.64 -33.34 26.61
C LEU A 57 2.36 -33.21 27.43
N GLY A 58 1.72 -34.34 27.72
CA GLY A 58 0.60 -34.50 28.67
C GLY A 58 0.91 -34.09 30.12
N VAL A 59 1.82 -33.14 30.35
CA VAL A 59 2.18 -32.57 31.63
C VAL A 59 2.18 -31.05 31.50
N ARG A 60 1.08 -30.44 31.98
CA ARG A 60 1.02 -28.99 32.21
C ARG A 60 1.98 -28.66 33.33
N VAL A 61 3.20 -28.21 33.00
CA VAL A 61 4.04 -27.52 33.98
C VAL A 61 3.45 -26.13 34.15
N GLN A 62 2.74 -25.93 35.26
CA GLN A 62 2.15 -24.66 35.64
C GLN A 62 3.27 -23.72 36.11
N THR A 63 4.04 -23.17 35.16
CA THR A 63 4.96 -22.06 35.45
C THR A 63 4.12 -20.81 35.67
N SER A 64 3.91 -20.51 36.94
CA SER A 64 3.31 -19.30 37.48
C SER A 64 4.15 -18.08 37.13
N LYS A 65 4.02 -17.58 35.90
CA LYS A 65 4.32 -16.20 35.55
C LYS A 65 3.20 -15.69 34.66
N ILE A 66 2.27 -14.97 35.27
CA ILE A 66 1.37 -14.05 34.56
C ILE A 66 2.25 -12.86 34.14
N SER A 67 3.24 -13.10 33.28
CA SER A 67 3.91 -12.05 32.53
C SER A 67 2.91 -11.63 31.48
N ASP A 68 2.54 -10.35 31.48
CA ASP A 68 1.56 -9.71 30.61
C ASP A 68 1.57 -10.24 29.16
N ILE A 69 0.85 -11.34 28.94
CA ILE A 69 0.84 -12.08 27.66
C ILE A 69 0.25 -11.18 26.58
N THR A 70 -0.74 -10.37 26.96
CA THR A 70 -1.35 -9.31 26.16
C THR A 70 -0.37 -8.21 25.79
N GLY A 71 0.42 -7.71 26.75
CA GLY A 71 1.46 -6.71 26.49
C GLY A 71 2.53 -7.20 25.50
N ASN A 72 3.05 -8.43 25.70
CA ASN A 72 4.05 -9.01 24.80
C ASN A 72 3.52 -9.29 23.39
N THR A 73 2.24 -9.68 23.25
CA THR A 73 1.64 -9.95 21.93
C THR A 73 1.39 -8.65 21.17
N ALA A 74 0.91 -7.61 21.84
CA ALA A 74 0.71 -6.29 21.23
C ALA A 74 2.04 -5.64 20.81
N SER A 75 3.10 -5.80 21.60
CA SER A 75 4.45 -5.37 21.21
C SER A 75 4.96 -6.14 19.99
N SER A 76 4.79 -7.48 19.95
CA SER A 76 5.18 -8.31 18.80
C SER A 76 4.45 -7.91 17.51
N GLU A 77 3.14 -7.65 17.56
CA GLU A 77 2.37 -7.19 16.39
C GLU A 77 2.84 -5.82 15.89
N ALA A 78 3.14 -4.90 16.80
CA ALA A 78 3.66 -3.57 16.46
C ALA A 78 5.06 -3.65 15.83
N ASP A 79 5.92 -4.51 16.36
CA ASP A 79 7.27 -4.76 15.84
C ASP A 79 7.21 -5.38 14.44
N THR A 80 6.40 -6.43 14.25
CA THR A 80 6.15 -7.07 12.95
C THR A 80 5.58 -6.06 11.93
N ARG A 81 4.63 -5.22 12.34
CA ARG A 81 4.10 -4.15 11.49
C ARG A 81 5.21 -3.19 11.05
N ASN A 82 6.02 -2.73 12.00
CA ASN A 82 7.11 -1.79 11.71
C ASN A 82 8.12 -2.41 10.74
N ALA A 83 8.52 -3.66 10.99
CA ALA A 83 9.42 -4.43 10.13
C ALA A 83 8.91 -4.52 8.68
N ILE A 84 7.62 -4.77 8.46
CA ILE A 84 7.00 -4.75 7.14
C ILE A 84 7.12 -3.37 6.48
N ILE A 85 6.78 -2.29 7.21
CA ILE A 85 6.79 -0.91 6.70
C ILE A 85 8.20 -0.48 6.26
N ILE A 86 9.21 -0.74 7.10
CA ILE A 86 10.59 -0.34 6.82
C ILE A 86 11.34 -1.36 5.95
N CYS A 87 10.78 -2.57 5.78
CA CYS A 87 11.40 -3.75 5.17
C CYS A 87 12.72 -4.13 5.86
N ASP A 88 12.69 -4.19 7.19
CA ASP A 88 13.80 -4.67 8.02
C ASP A 88 13.26 -5.73 8.95
N PHE A 89 13.71 -6.97 8.76
CA PHE A 89 13.30 -8.15 9.53
C PHE A 89 14.48 -8.73 10.32
N SER A 90 15.49 -7.90 10.60
CA SER A 90 16.70 -8.33 11.32
C SER A 90 16.45 -8.58 12.82
N GLY A 91 15.29 -8.17 13.35
CA GLY A 91 14.89 -8.37 14.74
C GLY A 91 14.28 -9.74 15.03
N GLY A 92 14.22 -10.65 14.06
CA GLY A 92 13.62 -11.98 14.23
C GLY A 92 12.09 -11.97 14.14
N GLU A 93 11.50 -10.95 13.51
CA GLU A 93 10.04 -10.80 13.39
C GLU A 93 9.40 -11.96 12.61
N LEU A 94 10.18 -12.59 11.73
CA LEU A 94 9.81 -13.75 10.92
C LEU A 94 10.32 -15.09 11.48
N ASP A 95 10.95 -15.11 12.67
CA ASP A 95 11.32 -16.35 13.34
C ASP A 95 10.06 -17.20 13.59
N ASP A 96 10.20 -18.51 13.54
CA ASP A 96 9.09 -19.47 13.61
C ASP A 96 8.08 -19.39 12.45
N THR A 97 8.43 -18.78 11.31
CA THR A 97 7.63 -18.84 10.06
C THR A 97 8.27 -19.77 9.04
N ASP A 98 7.43 -20.45 8.26
CA ASP A 98 7.81 -21.30 7.13
C ASP A 98 7.87 -20.50 5.82
N LYS A 99 7.18 -19.36 5.74
CA LYS A 99 7.02 -18.54 4.51
C LYS A 99 7.76 -17.20 4.56
N SER A 100 8.86 -17.12 5.29
CA SER A 100 9.58 -15.87 5.53
C SER A 100 9.96 -15.12 4.25
N ASP A 101 10.36 -15.83 3.20
CA ASP A 101 10.76 -15.22 1.93
C ASP A 101 9.56 -14.62 1.19
N GLU A 102 8.40 -15.28 1.18
CA GLU A 102 7.16 -14.75 0.61
C GLU A 102 6.73 -13.45 1.34
N TYR A 103 6.85 -13.43 2.67
CA TYR A 103 6.53 -12.24 3.47
C TYR A 103 7.47 -11.07 3.17
N LYS A 104 8.77 -11.33 3.00
CA LYS A 104 9.76 -10.31 2.61
C LYS A 104 9.48 -9.75 1.22
N GLU A 105 9.23 -10.61 0.24
CA GLU A 105 8.91 -10.19 -1.13
C GLU A 105 7.67 -9.29 -1.16
N GLU A 106 6.63 -9.67 -0.43
CA GLU A 106 5.42 -8.88 -0.37
C GLU A 106 5.61 -7.54 0.35
N ALA A 107 6.36 -7.50 1.46
CA ALA A 107 6.71 -6.27 2.15
C ALA A 107 7.49 -5.30 1.24
N ILE A 108 8.48 -5.80 0.49
CA ILE A 108 9.22 -5.02 -0.50
C ILE A 108 8.27 -4.43 -1.54
N MET A 109 7.28 -5.20 -2.00
CA MET A 109 6.29 -4.72 -2.96
C MET A 109 5.42 -3.60 -2.38
N LEU A 110 4.95 -3.73 -1.13
CA LEU A 110 4.16 -2.70 -0.45
C LEU A 110 4.95 -1.40 -0.25
N LYS A 111 6.23 -1.51 0.13
CA LYS A 111 7.14 -0.36 0.21
C LYS A 111 7.33 0.32 -1.14
N ARG A 112 7.46 -0.47 -2.22
CA ARG A 112 7.52 0.06 -3.59
C ARG A 112 6.23 0.79 -3.97
N MET A 113 5.07 0.18 -3.75
CA MET A 113 3.76 0.80 -4.03
C MET A 113 3.64 2.17 -3.33
N ARG A 114 4.02 2.25 -2.05
CA ARG A 114 4.00 3.50 -1.29
C ARG A 114 4.94 4.56 -1.89
N ARG A 115 6.15 4.17 -2.30
CA ARG A 115 7.12 5.05 -2.97
C ARG A 115 6.61 5.55 -4.33
N ASP A 116 6.02 4.66 -5.11
CA ASP A 116 5.46 4.96 -6.43
C ASP A 116 4.27 5.93 -6.31
N TYR A 117 3.41 5.74 -5.30
CA TYR A 117 2.33 6.67 -4.97
C TYR A 117 2.83 8.05 -4.53
N GLN A 118 3.89 8.09 -3.71
CA GLN A 118 4.54 9.35 -3.33
C GLN A 118 5.12 10.08 -4.56
N LEU A 119 5.78 9.34 -5.46
CA LEU A 119 6.30 9.90 -6.70
C LEU A 119 5.20 10.50 -7.57
N PHE A 120 4.06 9.81 -7.70
CA PHE A 120 2.89 10.31 -8.42
C PHE A 120 2.34 11.60 -7.79
N ASN A 121 2.19 11.64 -6.46
CA ASN A 121 1.76 12.86 -5.75
C ASN A 121 2.75 14.01 -5.92
N ASN A 122 4.05 13.71 -5.93
CA ASN A 122 5.06 14.73 -6.21
C ASN A 122 4.91 15.30 -7.63
N GLN A 123 4.51 14.50 -8.62
CA GLN A 123 4.21 15.02 -9.96
C GLN A 123 2.93 15.87 -9.97
N LEU A 124 1.90 15.50 -9.21
CA LEU A 124 0.71 16.34 -9.04
C LEU A 124 1.06 17.71 -8.41
N ASN A 125 1.95 17.73 -7.43
CA ASN A 125 2.37 18.94 -6.73
C ASN A 125 3.16 19.92 -7.61
N ARG A 126 3.66 19.48 -8.77
CA ARG A 126 4.35 20.33 -9.74
C ARG A 126 3.41 21.08 -10.68
N LEU A 127 2.15 20.65 -10.74
CA LEU A 127 1.10 21.34 -11.49
C LEU A 127 0.76 22.67 -10.79
N ASP A 128 0.26 23.63 -11.55
CA ASP A 128 -0.40 24.79 -10.96
C ASP A 128 -1.62 24.35 -10.15
N GLU A 129 -2.02 25.21 -9.22
CA GLU A 129 -3.08 24.90 -8.26
C GLU A 129 -4.40 24.52 -8.92
N LYS A 130 -4.79 25.22 -9.98
CA LYS A 130 -6.05 24.97 -10.69
C LYS A 130 -6.04 23.60 -11.38
N ASP A 131 -4.97 23.28 -12.11
CA ASP A 131 -4.81 21.98 -12.77
C ASP A 131 -4.76 20.82 -11.77
N ARG A 132 -4.05 21.02 -10.66
CA ARG A 132 -3.94 20.03 -9.59
C ARG A 132 -5.29 19.75 -8.95
N GLU A 133 -6.00 20.79 -8.54
CA GLU A 133 -7.32 20.67 -7.91
C GLU A 133 -8.33 20.00 -8.82
N LEU A 134 -8.37 20.42 -10.10
CA LEU A 134 -9.28 19.84 -11.08
C LEU A 134 -8.99 18.35 -11.30
N LEU A 135 -7.72 17.96 -11.43
CA LEU A 135 -7.37 16.55 -11.62
C LEU A 135 -7.66 15.72 -10.36
N ILE A 136 -7.39 16.23 -9.16
CA ILE A 136 -7.70 15.54 -7.90
C ILE A 136 -9.21 15.38 -7.71
N TRP A 137 -9.98 16.44 -7.95
CA TRP A 137 -11.45 16.38 -7.94
C TRP A 137 -11.94 15.30 -8.90
N TYR A 138 -11.41 15.29 -10.13
CA TYR A 138 -11.79 14.31 -11.13
C TYR A 138 -11.47 12.89 -10.66
N MET A 139 -10.28 12.62 -10.11
CA MET A 139 -9.91 11.30 -9.57
C MET A 139 -10.78 10.85 -8.38
N LYS A 140 -11.34 11.79 -7.60
CA LYS A 140 -12.09 11.49 -6.38
C LYS A 140 -13.55 11.16 -6.62
N SER A 141 -14.21 11.91 -7.50
CA SER A 141 -15.67 11.91 -7.60
C SER A 141 -16.15 11.49 -8.97
N HIS A 142 -15.58 11.95 -10.08
CA HIS A 142 -16.18 11.77 -11.42
C HIS A 142 -17.66 12.20 -11.56
N ASP A 143 -18.34 12.65 -10.50
CA ASP A 143 -19.80 12.54 -10.39
C ASP A 143 -20.56 13.65 -11.13
N ASP A 144 -19.97 14.85 -11.29
CA ASP A 144 -20.62 15.91 -12.06
C ASP A 144 -19.66 16.90 -12.75
N VAL A 145 -19.24 16.54 -13.95
CA VAL A 145 -18.43 17.41 -14.82
C VAL A 145 -19.21 18.65 -15.29
N ALA A 146 -20.54 18.61 -15.31
CA ALA A 146 -21.35 19.77 -15.69
C ALA A 146 -21.37 20.82 -14.58
N ALA A 147 -21.60 20.41 -13.33
CA ALA A 147 -21.55 21.30 -12.17
C ALA A 147 -20.15 21.93 -11.99
N GLU A 148 -19.07 21.16 -12.18
CA GLU A 148 -17.72 21.72 -12.07
C GLU A 148 -17.41 22.70 -13.21
N ALA A 149 -17.90 22.44 -14.42
CA ALA A 149 -17.78 23.36 -15.54
C ALA A 149 -18.50 24.69 -15.29
N GLU A 150 -19.71 24.65 -14.71
CA GLU A 150 -20.48 25.82 -14.31
C GLU A 150 -19.73 26.65 -13.25
N LYS A 151 -19.24 26.00 -12.19
CA LYS A 151 -18.43 26.64 -11.13
C LYS A 151 -17.18 27.32 -11.68
N LEU A 152 -16.51 26.71 -12.66
CA LEU A 152 -15.32 27.25 -13.29
C LEU A 152 -15.62 28.30 -14.38
N GLY A 153 -16.89 28.48 -14.76
CA GLY A 153 -17.31 29.39 -15.82
C GLY A 153 -16.78 28.99 -17.21
N ILE A 154 -16.55 27.68 -17.46
CA ILE A 154 -16.03 27.17 -18.72
C ILE A 154 -16.93 26.09 -19.32
N ALA A 155 -16.76 25.81 -20.61
CA ALA A 155 -17.51 24.73 -21.25
C ALA A 155 -17.07 23.35 -20.72
N ILE A 156 -18.01 22.41 -20.62
CA ILE A 156 -17.79 21.01 -20.18
C ILE A 156 -16.65 20.33 -20.96
N ASP A 157 -16.60 20.54 -22.28
CA ASP A 157 -15.55 19.97 -23.13
C ASP A 157 -14.16 20.55 -22.82
N SER A 158 -14.09 21.78 -22.32
CA SER A 158 -12.83 22.39 -21.89
C SER A 158 -12.32 21.71 -20.62
N VAL A 159 -13.21 21.42 -19.66
CA VAL A 159 -12.86 20.64 -18.45
C VAL A 159 -12.28 19.27 -18.82
N ARG A 160 -12.97 18.52 -19.69
CA ARG A 160 -12.52 17.19 -20.13
C ARG A 160 -11.16 17.23 -20.82
N LYS A 161 -10.95 18.19 -21.71
CA LYS A 161 -9.66 18.38 -22.41
C LYS A 161 -8.54 18.74 -21.44
N GLN A 162 -8.81 19.62 -20.47
CA GLN A 162 -7.84 20.04 -19.47
C GLN A 162 -7.43 18.84 -18.60
N VAL A 163 -8.39 18.14 -17.99
CA VAL A 163 -8.15 16.91 -17.22
C VAL A 163 -7.34 15.90 -18.02
N PHE A 164 -7.70 15.64 -19.29
CA PHE A 164 -6.98 14.69 -20.12
C PHE A 164 -5.53 15.09 -20.34
N ARG A 165 -5.26 16.37 -20.68
CA ARG A 165 -3.90 16.87 -20.91
C ARG A 165 -3.06 16.81 -19.65
N THR A 166 -3.59 17.31 -18.53
CA THR A 166 -2.92 17.32 -17.23
C THR A 166 -2.62 15.89 -16.76
N LYS A 167 -3.58 14.97 -16.90
CA LYS A 167 -3.38 13.54 -16.64
C LYS A 167 -2.22 12.96 -17.45
N GLN A 168 -2.21 13.19 -18.77
CA GLN A 168 -1.16 12.63 -19.65
C GLN A 168 0.22 13.17 -19.29
N ALA A 169 0.33 14.45 -18.92
CA ALA A 169 1.58 15.05 -18.47
C ALA A 169 2.10 14.39 -17.18
N VAL A 170 1.23 14.24 -16.18
CA VAL A 170 1.57 13.57 -14.90
C VAL A 170 1.96 12.11 -15.14
N PHE A 171 1.22 11.40 -16.00
CA PHE A 171 1.48 10.00 -16.32
C PHE A 171 2.86 9.84 -16.96
N LYS A 172 3.10 10.58 -18.05
CA LYS A 172 4.38 10.54 -18.76
C LYS A 172 5.55 10.80 -17.83
N GLN A 173 5.48 11.88 -17.06
CA GLN A 173 6.57 12.26 -16.17
C GLN A 173 6.81 11.23 -15.06
N THR A 174 5.75 10.68 -14.47
CA THR A 174 5.87 9.63 -13.45
C THR A 174 6.51 8.37 -14.03
N ILE A 175 6.06 7.96 -15.23
CA ILE A 175 6.60 6.79 -15.94
C ILE A 175 8.09 6.99 -16.26
N ASP A 176 8.47 8.17 -16.78
CA ASP A 176 9.86 8.48 -17.11
C ASP A 176 10.78 8.37 -15.87
N TYR A 177 10.33 8.84 -14.69
CA TYR A 177 11.05 8.64 -13.42
C TYR A 177 11.13 7.16 -13.00
N MET A 178 10.03 6.41 -13.12
CA MET A 178 9.99 4.99 -12.74
C MET A 178 10.91 4.12 -13.62
N GLU A 179 11.08 4.49 -14.89
CA GLU A 179 11.90 3.78 -15.86
C GLU A 179 13.33 4.33 -15.96
N GLY A 180 13.65 5.40 -15.23
CA GLY A 180 14.99 6.01 -15.21
C GLY A 180 15.38 6.68 -16.54
N ARG A 181 14.42 7.27 -17.26
CA ARG A 181 14.62 7.87 -18.59
C ARG A 181 14.83 9.39 -18.57
N LEU A 182 15.19 9.96 -17.42
CA LEU A 182 15.41 11.40 -17.21
C LEU A 182 16.87 11.76 -17.02
#